data_AF-A0AAD7SD73-F1
#
_entry.id   AF-A0AAD7SD73-F1
#
_cell.length_a   1.000
_cell.length_b   1.000
_cell.length_c   1.000
_cell.angle_alpha   90.00
_cell.angle_beta   90.00
_cell.angle_gamma   90.00
#
_symmetry.space_group_name_H-M   'P 1'
#
loop_
_entity.id
_entity.type
_entity.pdbx_description
1 polymer ?
#
loop_
_entity_poly.entity_id
_entity_poly.type
_entity_poly.pdbx_seq_one_letter_code
_entity_poly.pdbx_strand_id
1 'polypeptide(L)'
;MESFFIELERGATDHSTRITELEANVGSLTTRVTYLDNRCEDLEGRMRRNNIRLLGIPEGVEGSRPTESVAGLLQELLGLDEKPLLDRAHRTLRSRPREGEPPRPFVIRVHFFHVRNDMLKRSGDASPLLYKGRRVSIFPDYTTAVAKKPG
;
A
#
# COMPACT_ATOMS: atom_id res chain seq x y z
N MET A 1 50.58 -25.48 33.69
CA MET A 1 50.56 -25.15 32.24
C MET A 1 49.50 -25.97 31.52
N GLU A 2 49.48 -27.31 31.68
CA GLU A 2 48.44 -28.18 31.08
C GLU A 2 47.00 -27.86 31.52
N SER A 3 46.76 -27.59 32.81
CA SER A 3 45.41 -27.26 33.32
C SER A 3 44.78 -26.04 32.62
N PHE A 4 45.60 -25.02 32.30
CA PHE A 4 45.14 -23.82 31.61
C PHE A 4 44.78 -24.12 30.15
N PHE A 5 45.56 -24.99 29.50
CA PHE A 5 45.30 -25.41 28.12
C PHE A 5 43.99 -26.18 28.00
N ILE A 6 43.70 -27.07 28.95
CA ILE A 6 42.44 -27.84 29.00
C ILE A 6 41.23 -26.91 29.21
N GLU A 7 41.34 -25.92 30.09
CA GLU A 7 40.27 -24.94 30.30
C GLU A 7 40.00 -24.10 29.05
N LEU A 8 41.06 -23.68 28.35
CA LEU A 8 40.95 -22.93 27.10
C LEU A 8 40.30 -23.76 25.99
N GLU A 9 40.71 -25.02 25.83
CA GLU A 9 40.13 -25.96 24.86
C GLU A 9 38.64 -26.21 25.14
N ARG A 10 38.28 -26.38 26.41
CA ARG A 10 36.88 -26.51 26.82
C ARG A 10 36.06 -25.26 26.53
N GLY A 11 36.61 -24.07 26.81
CA GLY A 11 35.96 -22.79 26.50
C GLY A 11 35.76 -22.59 24.99
N ALA A 12 36.77 -22.91 24.19
CA ALA A 12 36.68 -22.85 22.73
C ALA A 12 35.61 -23.80 22.18
N THR A 13 35.53 -25.02 22.73
CA THR A 13 34.52 -26.01 22.35
C THR A 13 33.10 -25.53 22.69
N ASP A 14 32.89 -25.04 23.92
CA ASP A 14 31.60 -24.47 24.36
C ASP A 14 31.17 -23.31 23.46
N HIS A 15 32.09 -22.39 23.17
CA HIS A 15 31.81 -21.26 22.29
C HIS A 15 31.50 -21.72 20.87
N SER A 16 32.22 -22.71 20.33
CA SER A 16 31.94 -23.27 19.01
C SER A 16 30.53 -23.88 18.97
N THR A 17 30.13 -24.65 19.98
CA THR A 17 28.79 -25.22 20.06
C THR A 17 27.72 -24.12 20.10
N ARG A 18 27.92 -23.10 20.95
CA ARG A 18 26.99 -21.97 21.05
C ARG A 18 26.89 -21.16 19.76
N ILE A 19 27.99 -20.99 19.03
CA ILE A 19 27.98 -20.33 17.72
C ILE A 19 27.11 -21.13 16.73
N THR A 20 27.30 -22.44 16.65
CA THR A 20 26.49 -23.30 15.76
C THR A 20 25.00 -23.27 16.13
N GLU A 21 24.67 -23.29 17.42
CA GLU A 21 23.27 -23.15 17.88
C GLU A 21 22.68 -21.79 17.51
N LEU A 22 23.46 -20.71 17.67
CA LEU A 22 23.04 -19.36 17.29
C LEU A 22 22.83 -19.24 15.78
N GLU A 23 23.73 -19.79 14.97
CA GLU A 23 23.59 -19.82 13.51
C GLU A 23 22.33 -20.56 13.07
N ALA A 24 22.04 -21.72 13.68
CA ALA A 24 20.81 -22.47 13.41
C ALA A 24 19.55 -21.67 13.80
N ASN A 25 19.58 -21.00 14.95
CA ASN A 25 18.49 -20.15 15.41
C ASN A 25 18.29 -18.94 14.48
N VAL A 26 19.36 -18.28 14.04
CA VAL A 26 19.30 -17.19 13.08
C VAL A 26 18.73 -17.66 11.74
N GLY A 27 19.11 -18.84 11.27
CA GLY A 27 18.53 -19.46 10.07
C GLY A 27 17.01 -19.65 10.21
N SER A 28 16.57 -20.26 11.30
CA SER A 28 15.15 -20.47 11.60
C SER A 28 14.36 -19.16 11.71
N LEU A 29 14.91 -18.16 12.41
CA LEU A 29 14.28 -16.84 12.54
C LEU A 29 14.18 -16.13 11.19
N THR A 30 15.22 -16.20 10.36
CA THR A 30 15.22 -15.62 9.01
C THR A 30 14.11 -16.22 8.16
N THR A 31 13.98 -17.55 8.16
CA THR A 31 12.89 -18.23 7.45
C THR A 31 11.51 -17.78 7.95
N ARG A 32 11.33 -17.67 9.28
CA ARG A 32 10.07 -17.22 9.87
C ARG A 32 9.73 -15.78 9.52
N VAL A 33 10.71 -14.88 9.56
CA VAL A 33 10.52 -13.47 9.16
C VAL A 33 10.10 -13.39 7.70
N THR A 34 10.79 -14.07 6.79
CA THR A 34 10.42 -14.10 5.37
C THR A 34 9.01 -14.67 5.15
N TYR A 35 8.63 -15.73 5.87
CA TYR A 35 7.28 -16.28 5.80
C TYR A 35 6.22 -15.26 6.26
N LEU A 36 6.46 -14.59 7.38
CA LEU A 36 5.53 -13.59 7.92
C LEU A 36 5.42 -12.38 6.99
N ASP A 37 6.53 -11.89 6.44
CA ASP A 37 6.53 -10.77 5.50
C ASP A 37 5.68 -11.08 4.26
N ASN A 38 5.84 -12.27 3.68
CA ASN A 38 5.03 -12.71 2.54
C ASN A 38 3.53 -12.82 2.89
N ARG A 39 3.19 -13.26 4.11
CA ARG A 39 1.80 -13.34 4.57
C ARG A 39 1.20 -11.97 4.80
N CYS A 40 1.95 -11.05 5.40
CA CYS A 40 1.55 -9.66 5.59
C CYS A 40 1.27 -8.99 4.24
N GLU A 41 2.15 -9.19 3.25
CA GLU A 41 2.00 -8.64 1.90
C GLU A 41 0.74 -9.19 1.18
N ASP A 42 0.48 -10.51 1.25
CA ASP A 42 -0.75 -11.10 0.67
C ASP A 42 -2.02 -10.55 1.35
N LEU A 43 -2.01 -10.43 2.68
CA LEU A 43 -3.13 -9.87 3.44
C LEU A 43 -3.37 -8.40 3.08
N GLU A 44 -2.32 -7.58 3.04
CA GLU A 44 -2.42 -6.17 2.67
C GLU A 44 -2.92 -6.02 1.23
N GLY A 45 -2.41 -6.84 0.30
CA GLY A 45 -2.87 -6.91 -1.07
C GLY A 45 -4.36 -7.21 -1.16
N ARG A 46 -4.84 -8.25 -0.47
CA ARG A 46 -6.27 -8.61 -0.41
C ARG A 46 -7.13 -7.50 0.17
N MET A 47 -6.67 -6.83 1.23
CA MET A 47 -7.38 -5.72 1.87
C MET A 47 -7.52 -4.50 0.95
N ARG A 48 -6.59 -4.31 0.01
CA ARG A 48 -6.58 -3.18 -0.94
C ARG A 48 -7.19 -3.49 -2.30
N ARG A 49 -7.58 -4.74 -2.60
CA ARG A 49 -8.13 -5.12 -3.94
C ARG A 49 -9.30 -4.26 -4.38
N ASN A 50 -10.15 -3.84 -3.43
CA ASN A 50 -11.32 -3.03 -3.73
C ASN A 50 -11.07 -1.51 -3.60
N ASN A 51 -9.81 -1.13 -3.39
CA ASN A 51 -9.41 0.26 -3.29
C ASN A 51 -8.93 0.80 -4.64
N ILE A 52 -9.15 2.10 -4.83
CA ILE A 52 -8.58 2.90 -5.92
C ILE A 52 -7.91 4.14 -5.34
N ARG A 53 -6.94 4.67 -6.08
CA ARG A 53 -6.26 5.94 -5.80
C ARG A 53 -6.68 6.97 -6.82
N LEU A 54 -7.16 8.12 -6.35
CA LEU A 54 -7.53 9.26 -7.19
C LEU A 54 -6.53 10.40 -6.95
N LEU A 55 -5.85 10.82 -8.01
CA LEU A 55 -4.75 11.80 -7.99
C LEU A 55 -5.15 13.08 -8.72
N GLY A 56 -4.59 14.22 -8.31
CA GLY A 56 -4.75 15.50 -9.01
C GLY A 56 -5.96 16.33 -8.56
N ILE A 57 -6.72 15.88 -7.56
CA ILE A 57 -7.85 16.63 -7.03
C ILE A 57 -7.37 17.72 -6.05
N PRO A 58 -7.66 19.01 -6.31
CA PRO A 58 -7.27 20.12 -5.43
C PRO A 58 -7.70 19.89 -3.98
N GLU A 59 -6.87 20.29 -3.02
CA GLU A 59 -7.17 20.19 -1.59
C GLU A 59 -8.43 21.00 -1.22
N GLY A 60 -9.28 20.47 -0.35
CA GLY A 60 -10.47 21.18 0.17
C GLY A 60 -11.76 20.99 -0.63
N VAL A 61 -11.72 20.30 -1.78
CA VAL A 61 -12.93 19.98 -2.58
C VAL A 61 -13.89 19.06 -1.83
N GLU A 62 -13.36 18.21 -0.95
CA GLU A 62 -14.11 17.20 -0.21
C GLU A 62 -15.13 17.75 0.80
N GLY A 63 -14.93 18.98 1.31
CA GLY A 63 -15.78 19.58 2.34
C GLY A 63 -15.88 18.73 3.62
N SER A 64 -17.04 18.73 4.28
CA SER A 64 -17.29 18.00 5.53
C SER A 64 -17.64 16.52 5.34
N ARG A 65 -18.00 16.10 4.12
CA ARG A 65 -18.43 14.71 3.80
C ARG A 65 -17.61 14.14 2.64
N PRO A 66 -16.34 13.76 2.88
CA PRO A 66 -15.43 13.34 1.82
C PRO A 66 -15.95 12.18 0.97
N THR A 67 -16.56 11.16 1.59
CA THR A 67 -17.08 9.99 0.88
C THR A 67 -18.15 10.37 -0.15
N GLU A 68 -19.12 11.20 0.22
CA GLU A 68 -20.20 11.62 -0.68
C GLU A 68 -19.71 12.57 -1.77
N SER A 69 -18.84 13.52 -1.39
CA SER A 69 -18.24 14.47 -2.35
C SER A 69 -17.41 13.74 -3.40
N VAL A 70 -16.61 12.75 -2.99
CA VAL A 70 -15.79 11.95 -3.90
C VAL A 70 -16.64 11.02 -4.77
N ALA A 71 -17.75 10.46 -4.25
CA ALA A 71 -18.68 9.68 -5.07
C ALA A 71 -19.29 10.53 -6.19
N GLY A 72 -19.73 11.75 -5.89
CA GLY A 72 -20.23 12.69 -6.91
C GLY A 72 -19.16 13.09 -7.93
N LEU A 73 -17.94 13.33 -7.47
CA LEU A 73 -16.81 13.65 -8.35
C LEU A 73 -16.48 12.49 -9.31
N LEU A 74 -16.51 11.24 -8.83
CA LEU A 74 -16.28 10.07 -9.67
C LEU A 74 -17.39 9.87 -10.68
N GLN A 75 -18.64 10.17 -10.31
CA GLN A 75 -19.78 10.14 -11.22
C GLN A 75 -19.55 11.11 -12.39
N GLU A 76 -19.18 12.37 -12.09
CA GLU A 76 -18.90 13.41 -13.09
C GLU A 76 -17.70 13.03 -13.97
N LEU A 77 -16.58 12.62 -13.35
CA LEU A 77 -15.32 12.33 -14.06
C LEU A 77 -15.42 11.13 -15.01
N LEU A 78 -16.23 10.13 -14.66
CA LEU A 78 -16.32 8.88 -15.41
C LEU A 78 -17.63 8.75 -16.21
N GLY A 79 -18.48 9.76 -16.17
CA GLY A 79 -19.80 9.74 -16.83
C GLY A 79 -20.65 8.56 -16.37
N LEU A 80 -20.74 8.34 -15.06
CA LEU A 80 -21.54 7.26 -14.49
C LEU A 80 -23.00 7.72 -14.36
N ASP A 81 -23.95 6.82 -14.66
CA ASP A 81 -25.38 7.11 -14.53
C ASP A 81 -25.76 7.44 -13.08
N GLU A 82 -25.16 6.72 -12.13
CA GLU A 82 -25.38 6.88 -10.70
C GLU A 82 -24.06 7.05 -9.92
N LYS A 83 -24.17 7.60 -8.71
CA LYS A 83 -23.03 7.70 -7.80
C LYS A 83 -22.60 6.30 -7.36
N PRO A 84 -21.30 5.96 -7.48
CA PRO A 84 -20.82 4.68 -6.97
C PRO A 84 -20.96 4.64 -5.45
N LEU A 85 -21.40 3.49 -4.92
CA LEU A 85 -21.41 3.27 -3.47
C LEU A 85 -19.97 3.09 -2.97
N LEU A 86 -19.56 3.95 -2.05
CA LEU A 86 -18.23 3.95 -1.45
C LEU A 86 -18.33 3.65 0.04
N ASP A 87 -17.49 2.73 0.53
CA ASP A 87 -17.36 2.47 1.97
C ASP A 87 -16.66 3.63 2.67
N ARG A 88 -15.63 4.19 2.00
CA ARG A 88 -14.78 5.25 2.56
C ARG A 88 -14.02 5.97 1.46
N ALA A 89 -13.95 7.30 1.55
CA ALA A 89 -12.97 8.09 0.81
C ALA A 89 -12.23 9.03 1.77
N HIS A 90 -10.90 9.07 1.68
CA HIS A 90 -10.07 9.95 2.50
C HIS A 90 -8.77 10.28 1.78
N ARG A 91 -8.14 11.41 2.12
CA ARG A 91 -6.79 11.72 1.63
C ARG A 91 -5.75 10.88 2.37
N THR A 92 -4.63 10.65 1.70
CA THR A 92 -3.48 10.01 2.36
C THR A 92 -3.02 10.83 3.57
N LEU A 93 -2.55 10.12 4.61
CA LEU A 93 -2.02 10.68 5.85
C LEU A 93 -0.62 11.29 5.62
N ARG A 94 -0.57 12.37 4.84
CA ARG A 94 0.61 13.21 4.65
C ARG A 94 0.28 14.64 5.09
N SER A 95 1.30 15.38 5.48
CA SER A 95 1.18 16.82 5.73
C SER A 95 0.55 17.51 4.52
N ARG A 96 -0.25 18.54 4.79
CA ARG A 96 -0.88 19.31 3.72
C ARG A 96 0.24 19.88 2.81
N PRO A 97 0.17 19.67 1.49
CA PRO A 97 1.18 20.15 0.57
C PRO A 97 1.25 21.67 0.61
N ARG A 98 2.45 22.21 0.39
CA ARG A 98 2.66 23.65 0.20
C ARG A 98 2.05 24.10 -1.12
N GLU A 99 1.92 25.42 -1.29
CA GLU A 99 1.50 25.98 -2.56
C GLU A 99 2.47 25.55 -3.68
N GLY A 100 1.93 25.01 -4.77
CA GLY A 100 2.70 24.45 -5.89
C GLY A 100 3.06 22.97 -5.77
N GLU A 101 2.95 22.35 -4.60
CA GLU A 101 3.14 20.90 -4.44
C GLU A 101 1.90 20.09 -4.92
N PRO A 102 2.09 18.85 -5.39
CA PRO A 102 0.98 18.03 -5.85
C PRO A 102 -0.01 17.71 -4.72
N PRO A 103 -1.34 17.79 -4.97
CA PRO A 103 -2.35 17.46 -3.97
C PRO A 103 -2.24 16.03 -3.45
N ARG A 104 -2.61 15.80 -2.18
CA ARG A 104 -2.57 14.44 -1.62
C ARG A 104 -3.59 13.56 -2.34
N PRO A 105 -3.19 12.34 -2.79
CA PRO A 105 -4.14 11.42 -3.39
C PRO A 105 -5.24 11.03 -2.40
N PHE A 106 -6.42 10.75 -2.93
CA PHE A 106 -7.45 10.02 -2.20
C PHE A 106 -7.18 8.53 -2.26
N VAL A 107 -7.45 7.85 -1.14
CA VAL A 107 -7.62 6.40 -1.07
C VAL A 107 -9.11 6.14 -0.86
N ILE A 108 -9.69 5.43 -1.81
CA ILE A 108 -11.14 5.22 -1.91
C ILE A 108 -11.39 3.73 -1.90
N ARG A 109 -12.26 3.27 -0.99
CA ARG A 109 -12.76 1.90 -0.98
C ARG A 109 -14.12 1.88 -1.64
N VAL A 110 -14.19 1.25 -2.79
CA VAL A 110 -15.45 1.03 -3.51
C VAL A 110 -16.17 -0.15 -2.85
N HIS A 111 -17.49 -0.09 -2.71
CA HIS A 111 -18.23 -1.15 -2.03
C HIS A 111 -18.22 -2.45 -2.85
N PHE A 112 -18.52 -2.35 -4.15
CA PHE A 112 -18.61 -3.51 -5.05
C PHE A 112 -17.40 -3.64 -5.98
N PHE A 113 -16.82 -4.86 -6.03
CA PHE A 113 -15.63 -5.14 -6.83
C PHE A 113 -15.82 -4.95 -8.34
N HIS A 114 -17.00 -5.29 -8.87
CA HIS A 114 -17.29 -5.11 -10.30
C HIS A 114 -17.37 -3.63 -10.67
N VAL A 115 -18.00 -2.79 -9.83
CA VAL A 115 -18.05 -1.33 -9.99
C VAL A 115 -16.64 -0.75 -10.00
N ARG A 116 -15.79 -1.18 -9.08
CA ARG A 116 -14.38 -0.77 -9.03
C ARG A 116 -13.64 -1.05 -10.33
N ASN A 117 -13.83 -2.24 -10.91
CA ASN A 117 -13.15 -2.61 -12.15
C ASN A 117 -13.70 -1.84 -13.37
N ASP A 118 -15.02 -1.63 -13.43
CA ASP A 118 -15.63 -0.81 -14.47
C ASP A 118 -15.11 0.64 -14.42
N MET A 119 -15.04 1.23 -13.22
CA MET A 119 -14.49 2.57 -13.03
C MET A 119 -13.04 2.69 -13.50
N LEU A 120 -12.20 1.68 -13.22
CA LEU A 120 -10.80 1.68 -13.67
C LEU A 120 -10.69 1.54 -15.18
N LYS A 121 -11.53 0.68 -15.78
CA LYS A 121 -11.58 0.52 -17.24
C LYS A 121 -11.97 1.85 -17.90
N ARG A 122 -13.08 2.46 -17.47
CA ARG A 122 -13.55 3.76 -17.95
C ARG A 122 -12.50 4.86 -17.78
N SER A 123 -11.80 4.87 -16.65
CA SER A 123 -10.71 5.83 -16.42
C SER A 123 -9.56 5.66 -17.41
N GLY A 124 -9.26 4.43 -17.83
CA GLY A 124 -8.27 4.15 -18.87
C GLY A 124 -8.76 4.60 -20.25
N ASP A 125 -9.99 4.22 -20.60
CA ASP A 125 -10.61 4.51 -21.90
C ASP A 125 -10.82 6.02 -22.12
N ALA A 126 -11.16 6.76 -21.07
CA ALA A 126 -11.40 8.20 -21.10
C ALA A 126 -10.15 9.06 -20.82
N SER A 127 -8.96 8.45 -20.73
CA SER A 127 -7.73 9.19 -20.44
C SER A 127 -7.36 10.13 -21.60
N PRO A 128 -6.94 11.39 -21.35
CA PRO A 128 -6.72 11.98 -20.03
C PRO A 128 -8.00 12.51 -19.38
N LEU A 129 -8.20 12.15 -18.11
CA LEU A 129 -9.26 12.75 -17.29
C LEU A 129 -8.88 14.17 -16.87
N LEU A 130 -9.85 15.09 -16.93
CA LEU A 130 -9.68 16.48 -16.53
C LEU A 130 -10.72 16.87 -15.46
N TYR A 131 -10.25 17.56 -14.43
CA TYR A 131 -11.10 18.21 -13.43
C TYR A 131 -10.72 19.68 -13.33
N LYS A 132 -11.64 20.59 -13.65
CA LYS A 132 -11.39 22.04 -13.66
C LYS A 132 -10.11 22.43 -14.43
N GLY A 133 -9.91 21.81 -15.60
CA GLY A 133 -8.74 22.02 -16.45
C GLY A 133 -7.43 21.38 -15.97
N ARG A 134 -7.43 20.63 -14.86
CA ARG A 134 -6.25 19.93 -14.35
C ARG A 134 -6.34 18.43 -14.62
N ARG A 135 -5.21 17.81 -14.94
CA ARG A 135 -5.13 16.36 -15.16
C ARG A 135 -5.41 15.60 -13.87
N VAL A 136 -6.27 14.60 -13.98
CA VAL A 136 -6.64 13.67 -12.92
C VAL A 136 -6.27 12.26 -13.37
N SER A 137 -5.99 11.38 -12.42
CA SER A 137 -5.69 9.97 -12.73
C SER A 137 -6.26 9.05 -11.67
N ILE A 138 -6.75 7.89 -12.09
CA ILE A 138 -7.29 6.86 -11.21
C ILE A 138 -6.48 5.59 -11.42
N PHE A 139 -6.02 4.98 -10.32
CA PHE A 139 -5.23 3.76 -10.35
C PHE A 139 -5.72 2.74 -9.32
N PRO A 140 -5.44 1.45 -9.51
CA PRO A 140 -5.46 0.48 -8.42
C PRO A 140 -4.63 0.95 -7.21
N ASP A 141 -5.12 0.69 -5.99
CA ASP A 141 -4.32 0.88 -4.77
C ASP A 141 -3.52 -0.39 -4.48
N TYR A 142 -2.33 -0.50 -5.07
CA TYR A 142 -1.43 -1.62 -4.81
C TYR A 142 -0.57 -1.39 -3.56
N THR A 143 -0.10 -2.48 -2.98
CA THR A 143 0.98 -2.47 -1.99
C THR A 143 2.26 -1.94 -2.63
N THR A 144 3.21 -1.51 -1.80
CA THR A 144 4.49 -0.99 -2.30
C THR A 144 5.29 -2.05 -3.05
N ALA A 145 5.22 -3.32 -2.62
CA ALA A 145 5.92 -4.41 -3.30
C ALA A 145 5.36 -4.68 -4.70
N VAL A 146 4.04 -4.62 -4.87
CA VAL A 146 3.39 -4.79 -6.18
C VAL A 146 3.59 -3.56 -7.06
N ALA A 147 3.44 -2.34 -6.51
CA ALA A 147 3.59 -1.10 -7.27
C ALA A 147 5.02 -0.87 -7.81
N LYS A 148 6.04 -1.48 -7.19
CA LYS A 148 7.45 -1.39 -7.63
C LYS A 148 7.81 -2.36 -8.76
N LYS A 149 6.97 -3.33 -9.09
CA LYS A 149 7.23 -4.25 -10.21
C LYS A 149 6.84 -3.55 -11.52
N PRO A 150 7.77 -3.36 -12.48
CA PRO A 150 7.39 -2.91 -13.81
C PRO A 150 6.46 -3.97 -14.43
N GLY A 151 5.36 -3.50 -15.02
CA GLY A 151 4.40 -4.32 -15.76
C GLY A 151 4.88 -4.67 -17.15
#